data_AF-A0A1Q3H7X6-F1
#
_entry.id   AF-A0A1Q3H7X6-F1
#
_cell.length_a   1.000
_cell.length_b   1.000
_cell.length_c   1.000
_cell.angle_alpha   90.00
_cell.angle_beta   90.00
_cell.angle_gamma   90.00
#
_symmetry.space_group_name_H-M   'P 1'
#
loop_
_entity.id
_entity.type
_entity.pdbx_description
1 polymer ?
#
loop_
_entity_poly.entity_id
_entity_poly.type
_entity_poly.pdbx_seq_one_letter_code
_entity_poly.pdbx_strand_id
1 'polypeptide(L)'
;MPEEELLAEVYRGRVLSLVPLDDKSPLVPEAEAALRAKYLRWCEGRGGGDCLGLFWDGPYLRTDDRRTLALALAFGTVLDETREALGRELSPQAVLSSLVWAAGLYLALWLVPEPFTKALAASLTVLLVAWLGLDAVWGLVDGWALSGDRNF
;
A
#
# COMPACT_ATOMS: atom_id res chain seq x y z
N MET A 1 -14.16 23.03 -32.54
CA MET A 1 -14.11 21.89 -31.60
C MET A 1 -12.62 21.63 -31.38
N PRO A 2 -12.08 21.81 -30.16
CA PRO A 2 -10.66 21.63 -29.93
C PRO A 2 -10.35 20.13 -29.96
N GLU A 3 -9.18 19.80 -30.52
CA GLU A 3 -8.69 18.44 -30.72
C GLU A 3 -8.16 17.90 -29.39
N GLU A 4 -8.96 17.10 -28.70
CA GLU A 4 -8.53 16.40 -27.48
C GLU A 4 -7.61 15.23 -27.89
N GLU A 5 -6.29 15.45 -27.80
CA GLU A 5 -5.31 14.38 -27.95
C GLU A 5 -5.49 13.38 -26.79
N LEU A 6 -6.08 12.24 -27.09
CA LEU A 6 -6.31 11.13 -26.16
C LEU A 6 -5.25 10.07 -26.42
N LEU A 7 -4.49 9.69 -25.37
CA LEU A 7 -3.64 8.51 -25.45
C LEU A 7 -4.43 7.27 -25.07
N ALA A 8 -4.40 6.29 -25.98
CA ALA A 8 -4.90 4.96 -25.70
C ALA A 8 -3.77 4.12 -25.08
N GLU A 9 -3.88 3.79 -23.79
CA GLU A 9 -3.04 2.74 -23.23
C GLU A 9 -3.56 1.38 -23.72
N VAL A 10 -2.74 0.73 -24.56
CA VAL A 10 -3.04 -0.58 -25.14
C VAL A 10 -2.18 -1.63 -24.47
N TYR A 11 -2.80 -2.54 -23.71
CA TYR A 11 -2.13 -3.71 -23.15
C TYR A 11 -2.69 -5.00 -23.77
N ARG A 12 -1.80 -5.85 -24.30
CA ARG A 12 -2.14 -7.08 -25.04
C ARG A 12 -3.20 -6.87 -26.13
N GLY A 13 -3.07 -5.79 -26.91
CA GLY A 13 -3.97 -5.51 -28.04
C GLY A 13 -5.38 -5.07 -27.65
N ARG A 14 -5.65 -4.79 -26.37
CA ARG A 14 -6.90 -4.16 -25.92
C ARG A 14 -6.61 -2.75 -25.40
N VAL A 15 -7.39 -1.78 -25.89
CA VAL A 15 -7.44 -0.43 -25.32
C VAL A 15 -8.11 -0.54 -23.97
N LEU A 16 -7.37 -0.34 -22.89
CA LEU A 16 -7.89 -0.47 -21.53
C LEU A 16 -8.44 0.84 -20.98
N SER A 17 -7.83 1.96 -21.38
CA SER A 17 -8.25 3.29 -20.93
C SER A 17 -7.83 4.34 -21.94
N LEU A 18 -8.70 5.32 -22.16
CA LEU A 18 -8.39 6.55 -22.87
C LEU A 18 -8.07 7.60 -21.80
N VAL A 19 -6.81 7.99 -21.74
CA VAL A 19 -6.36 9.01 -20.78
C VAL A 19 -6.20 10.33 -21.56
N PRO A 20 -6.88 11.41 -21.15
CA PRO A 20 -6.64 12.74 -21.69
C PRO A 20 -5.16 13.12 -21.49
N LEU A 21 -4.48 13.57 -22.55
CA LEU A 21 -3.11 14.06 -22.45
C LEU A 21 -3.01 15.41 -21.72
N ASP A 22 -4.16 16.05 -21.45
CA ASP A 22 -4.17 17.35 -20.80
C ASP A 22 -3.81 17.17 -19.32
N ASP A 23 -2.65 17.72 -18.96
CA ASP A 23 -2.09 17.77 -17.61
C ASP A 23 -2.90 18.64 -16.65
N LYS A 24 -4.05 19.15 -17.07
CA LYS A 24 -4.85 20.07 -16.29
C LYS A 24 -5.74 19.35 -15.32
N SER A 25 -5.96 20.03 -14.20
CA SER A 25 -6.91 19.62 -13.19
C SER A 25 -8.33 19.61 -13.79
N PRO A 26 -9.04 18.47 -13.87
CA PRO A 26 -10.49 18.42 -14.16
C PRO A 26 -11.35 19.11 -13.10
N LEU A 27 -10.75 19.59 -12.01
CA LEU A 27 -11.46 20.27 -10.93
C LEU A 27 -11.71 21.73 -11.31
N VAL A 28 -12.87 22.22 -10.88
CA VAL A 28 -13.15 23.66 -10.89
C VAL A 28 -12.11 24.35 -9.99
N PRO A 29 -11.58 25.54 -10.36
CA PRO A 29 -10.52 26.22 -9.61
C PRO A 29 -10.82 26.41 -8.11
N GLU A 30 -12.09 26.58 -7.76
CA GLU A 30 -12.55 26.70 -6.37
C GLU A 30 -12.43 25.37 -5.59
N ALA A 31 -12.73 24.24 -6.23
CA ALA A 31 -12.58 22.91 -5.62
C ALA A 31 -11.10 22.56 -5.42
N GLU A 32 -10.22 22.98 -6.33
CA GLU A 32 -8.78 22.81 -6.22
C GLU A 32 -8.18 23.63 -5.08
N ALA A 33 -8.59 24.89 -4.93
CA ALA A 33 -8.21 25.73 -3.80
C ALA A 33 -8.69 25.14 -2.46
N ALA A 34 -9.93 24.62 -2.41
CA ALA A 34 -10.47 23.97 -1.22
C ALA A 34 -9.73 22.66 -0.87
N LEU A 35 -9.36 21.86 -1.87
CA LEU A 35 -8.57 20.64 -1.69
C LEU A 35 -7.18 20.95 -1.16
N ARG A 36 -6.51 21.95 -1.75
CA ARG A 36 -5.20 22.44 -1.28
C ARG A 36 -5.27 22.92 0.17
N ALA A 37 -6.29 23.69 0.55
CA ALA A 37 -6.45 24.15 1.94
C ALA A 37 -6.69 23.01 2.94
N LYS A 38 -7.38 21.93 2.52
CA LYS A 38 -7.52 20.71 3.34
C LYS A 38 -6.21 19.95 3.46
N TYR A 39 -5.48 19.83 2.35
CA TYR A 39 -4.18 19.17 2.30
C TYR A 39 -3.14 19.87 3.20
N LEU A 40 -3.02 21.20 3.11
CA LEU A 40 -2.06 21.96 3.93
C LEU A 40 -2.36 21.82 5.43
N ARG A 41 -3.65 21.85 5.83
CA ARG A 41 -4.06 21.56 7.22
C ARG A 41 -3.71 20.14 7.66
N TRP A 42 -3.82 19.16 6.76
CA TRP A 42 -3.41 17.78 7.06
C TRP A 42 -1.88 17.65 7.19
N CYS A 43 -1.10 18.47 6.47
CA CYS A 43 0.36 18.53 6.61
C CYS A 43 0.85 19.28 7.85
N GLU A 44 0.05 20.15 8.48
CA GLU A 44 0.43 20.86 9.71
C GLU A 44 0.88 19.90 10.82
N GLY A 45 0.22 18.74 10.95
CA GLY A 45 0.60 17.70 11.91
C GLY A 45 1.88 16.92 11.56
N ARG A 46 2.47 17.11 10.36
CA ARG A 46 3.56 16.30 9.81
C ARG A 46 4.81 17.10 9.42
N GLY A 47 4.93 18.35 9.88
CA GLY A 47 6.07 19.23 9.60
C GLY A 47 5.73 20.48 8.78
N GLY A 48 4.46 20.66 8.41
CA GLY A 48 3.95 21.86 7.75
C GLY A 48 4.34 21.99 6.28
N GLY A 49 3.69 22.94 5.58
CA GLY A 49 3.94 23.21 4.16
C GLY A 49 3.45 22.09 3.23
N ASP A 50 4.19 21.87 2.14
CA ASP A 50 3.94 20.80 1.17
C ASP A 50 4.69 19.53 1.58
N CYS A 51 4.09 18.75 2.49
CA CYS A 51 4.74 17.59 3.10
C CYS A 51 4.93 16.39 2.14
N LEU A 52 4.23 16.36 1.01
CA LEU A 52 4.31 15.31 -0.01
C LEU A 52 4.97 15.81 -1.31
N GLY A 53 5.30 17.10 -1.42
CA GLY A 53 5.90 17.68 -2.61
C GLY A 53 4.95 17.72 -3.82
N LEU A 54 3.63 17.77 -3.60
CA LEU A 54 2.62 17.65 -4.66
C LEU A 54 2.52 18.90 -5.54
N PHE A 55 3.12 20.03 -5.13
CA PHE A 55 2.99 21.31 -5.84
C PHE A 55 4.31 21.79 -6.47
N TRP A 56 5.30 20.91 -6.63
CA TRP A 56 6.58 21.29 -7.20
C TRP A 56 6.47 21.70 -8.68
N ASP A 57 5.59 21.04 -9.42
CA ASP A 57 5.41 21.24 -10.86
C ASP A 57 4.32 22.25 -11.23
N GLY A 58 3.61 22.84 -10.24
CA GLY A 58 2.59 23.85 -10.51
C GLY A 58 1.59 24.09 -9.37
N PRO A 59 0.67 25.06 -9.54
CA PRO A 59 -0.33 25.39 -8.52
C PRO A 59 -1.53 24.42 -8.46
N TYR A 60 -1.55 23.39 -9.33
CA TYR A 60 -2.64 22.43 -9.49
C TYR A 60 -2.15 20.99 -9.27
N LEU A 61 -3.04 20.11 -8.80
CA LEU A 61 -2.74 18.68 -8.64
C LEU A 61 -2.97 17.94 -9.96
N ARG A 62 -1.89 17.40 -10.52
CA ARG A 62 -1.96 16.52 -11.68
C ARG A 62 -2.53 15.16 -11.28
N THR A 63 -2.81 14.33 -12.28
CA THR A 63 -3.39 13.00 -12.06
C THR A 63 -2.52 12.12 -11.15
N ASP A 64 -1.20 12.19 -11.27
CA ASP A 64 -0.27 11.43 -10.42
C ASP A 64 -0.22 11.95 -8.98
N ASP A 65 -0.28 13.28 -8.78
CA ASP A 65 -0.33 13.89 -7.44
C ASP A 65 -1.57 13.46 -6.68
N ARG A 66 -2.71 13.29 -7.38
CA ARG A 66 -3.95 12.79 -6.77
C ARG A 66 -3.86 11.34 -6.36
N ARG A 67 -3.19 10.49 -7.15
CA ARG A 67 -2.96 9.09 -6.77
C ARG A 67 -2.09 9.02 -5.52
N THR A 68 -1.03 9.82 -5.48
CA THR A 68 -0.14 9.95 -4.33
C THR A 68 -0.90 10.45 -3.09
N LEU A 69 -1.74 11.48 -3.25
CA LEU A 69 -2.59 11.99 -2.17
C LEU A 69 -3.61 10.95 -1.70
N ALA A 70 -4.30 10.25 -2.61
CA ALA A 70 -5.27 9.22 -2.27
C ALA A 70 -4.63 8.05 -1.52
N LEU A 71 -3.44 7.63 -1.95
CA LEU A 71 -2.64 6.62 -1.27
C LEU A 71 -2.24 7.09 0.13
N ALA A 72 -1.74 8.33 0.25
CA ALA A 72 -1.35 8.91 1.53
C ALA A 72 -2.52 9.05 2.50
N LEU A 73 -3.74 9.33 2.01
CA LEU A 73 -4.95 9.35 2.83
C LEU A 73 -5.40 7.93 3.22
N ALA A 74 -5.37 6.98 2.29
CA ALA A 74 -5.76 5.59 2.54
C ALA A 74 -4.86 4.92 3.58
N PHE A 75 -3.55 5.19 3.52
CA PHE A 75 -2.57 4.66 4.47
C PHE A 75 -2.31 5.61 5.64
N GLY A 76 -2.90 6.81 5.66
CA GLY A 76 -2.53 7.89 6.58
C GLY A 76 -2.70 7.53 8.05
N THR A 77 -3.78 6.84 8.42
CA THR A 77 -4.03 6.38 9.79
C THR A 77 -3.04 5.29 10.22
N VAL A 78 -2.86 4.28 9.36
CA VAL A 78 -1.92 3.17 9.60
C VAL A 78 -0.49 3.68 9.75
N LEU A 79 -0.09 4.62 8.90
CA LEU A 79 1.26 5.18 8.91
C LEU A 79 1.48 6.17 10.06
N ASP A 80 0.48 6.93 10.49
CA ASP A 80 0.59 7.78 11.69
C ASP A 80 0.78 6.91 12.94
N GLU A 81 -0.05 5.89 13.11
CA GLU A 81 0.08 4.97 14.26
C GLU A 81 1.40 4.21 14.22
N THR A 82 1.81 3.74 13.04
CA THR A 82 3.12 3.08 12.87
C THR A 82 4.27 4.06 13.15
N ARG A 83 4.17 5.33 12.74
CA ARG A 83 5.19 6.34 13.02
C ARG A 83 5.24 6.76 14.49
N GLU A 84 4.11 6.85 15.18
CA GLU A 84 4.09 7.13 16.62
C GLU A 84 4.68 5.94 17.41
N ALA A 85 4.34 4.71 17.02
CA ALA A 85 4.87 3.51 17.64
C ALA A 85 6.37 3.28 17.35
N LEU A 86 6.82 3.45 16.10
CA LEU A 86 8.22 3.23 15.70
C LEU A 86 9.11 4.45 15.97
N GLY A 87 8.59 5.66 15.83
CA GLY A 87 9.38 6.91 15.91
C GLY A 87 9.91 7.21 17.30
N ARG A 88 9.36 6.57 18.34
CA ARG A 88 9.88 6.71 19.71
C ARG A 88 11.14 5.87 19.95
N GLU A 89 11.41 4.83 19.15
CA GLU A 89 12.48 3.86 19.44
C GLU A 89 13.40 3.55 18.24
N LEU A 90 12.99 3.77 16.99
CA LEU A 90 13.77 3.38 15.81
C LEU A 90 14.16 4.56 14.92
N SER A 91 15.45 4.65 14.61
CA SER A 91 15.97 5.57 13.60
C SER A 91 15.55 5.13 12.19
N PRO A 92 15.25 6.07 11.27
CA PRO A 92 14.84 5.74 9.91
C PRO A 92 15.89 4.91 9.15
N GLN A 93 17.18 5.11 9.46
CA GLN A 93 18.27 4.30 8.92
C GLN A 93 18.25 2.85 9.42
N ALA A 94 17.84 2.61 10.67
CA ALA A 94 17.67 1.26 11.19
C ALA A 94 16.52 0.54 10.48
N VAL A 95 15.40 1.23 10.22
CA VAL A 95 14.27 0.66 9.47
C VAL A 95 14.66 0.30 8.04
N LEU A 96 15.35 1.20 7.33
CA LEU A 96 15.89 0.93 5.99
C LEU A 96 16.85 -0.26 5.99
N SER A 97 17.75 -0.34 6.96
CA SER A 97 18.66 -1.48 7.13
C SER A 97 17.89 -2.78 7.34
N SER A 98 16.89 -2.79 8.23
CA SER A 98 16.04 -3.96 8.48
C SER A 98 15.27 -4.39 7.24
N LEU A 99 14.73 -3.45 6.46
CA LEU A 99 14.02 -3.75 5.22
C LEU A 99 14.95 -4.33 4.16
N VAL A 100 16.15 -3.78 3.99
CA VAL A 100 17.16 -4.30 3.06
C VAL A 100 17.60 -5.70 3.48
N TRP A 101 17.82 -5.92 4.77
CA TRP A 101 18.12 -7.24 5.31
C TRP A 101 16.99 -8.24 5.11
N ALA A 102 15.75 -7.85 5.39
CA ALA A 102 14.59 -8.71 5.17
C ALA A 102 14.42 -9.06 3.69
N ALA A 103 14.58 -8.08 2.79
CA ALA A 103 14.56 -8.31 1.36
C ALA A 103 15.72 -9.23 0.91
N GLY A 104 16.92 -9.03 1.46
CA GLY A 104 18.08 -9.88 1.19
C GLY A 104 17.87 -11.32 1.67
N LEU A 105 17.33 -11.50 2.87
CA LEU A 105 16.97 -12.82 3.41
C LEU A 105 15.85 -13.47 2.61
N TYR A 106 14.86 -12.71 2.16
CA TYR A 106 13.77 -13.20 1.32
C TYR A 106 14.29 -13.68 -0.05
N LEU A 107 15.13 -12.87 -0.69
CA LEU A 107 15.78 -13.24 -1.94
C LEU A 107 16.70 -14.46 -1.75
N ALA A 108 17.46 -14.50 -0.65
CA ALA A 108 18.27 -15.65 -0.30
C ALA A 108 17.41 -16.90 -0.10
N LEU A 109 16.28 -16.79 0.62
CA LEU A 109 15.32 -17.87 0.82
C LEU A 109 14.73 -18.37 -0.50
N TRP A 110 14.57 -17.48 -1.50
CA TRP A 110 14.14 -17.88 -2.84
C TRP A 110 15.23 -18.66 -3.61
N LEU A 111 16.51 -18.42 -3.32
CA LEU A 111 17.64 -19.19 -3.87
C LEU A 111 17.94 -20.48 -3.10
N VAL A 112 17.39 -20.67 -1.90
CA VAL A 112 17.61 -21.88 -1.09
C VAL A 112 16.92 -23.08 -1.76
N PRO A 113 17.60 -24.23 -1.88
CA PRO A 113 16.99 -25.43 -2.46
C PRO A 113 15.74 -25.82 -1.67
N GLU A 114 14.70 -26.20 -2.40
CA GLU A 114 13.36 -26.53 -1.91
C GLU A 114 13.21 -27.37 -0.61
N PRO A 115 14.15 -28.23 -0.15
CA PRO A 115 14.00 -28.91 1.14
C PRO A 115 13.88 -27.97 2.36
N PHE A 116 14.58 -26.84 2.40
CA PHE A 116 14.64 -26.00 3.60
C PHE A 116 13.36 -25.19 3.82
N THR A 117 12.80 -24.60 2.77
CA THR A 117 11.56 -23.81 2.87
C THR A 117 10.39 -24.67 3.29
N LYS A 118 10.29 -25.90 2.75
CA LYS A 118 9.25 -26.87 3.16
C LYS A 118 9.42 -27.30 4.61
N ALA A 119 10.65 -27.57 5.05
CA ALA A 119 10.94 -27.94 6.43
C ALA A 119 10.63 -26.81 7.41
N LEU A 120 10.98 -25.56 7.07
CA LEU A 120 10.70 -24.39 7.90
C LEU A 120 9.19 -24.12 8.01
N ALA A 121 8.46 -24.24 6.89
CA ALA A 121 7.01 -24.08 6.88
C ALA A 121 6.33 -25.18 7.72
N ALA A 122 6.77 -26.43 7.57
CA ALA A 122 6.26 -27.55 8.35
C ALA A 122 6.53 -27.36 9.85
N SER A 123 7.73 -26.94 10.24
CA SER A 123 8.07 -26.73 11.65
C SER A 123 7.29 -25.58 12.27
N LEU A 124 7.13 -24.47 11.56
CA LEU A 124 6.28 -23.34 11.99
C LEU A 124 4.84 -23.78 12.20
N THR A 125 4.30 -24.58 11.29
CA THR A 125 2.93 -25.11 11.40
C THR A 125 2.80 -26.00 12.64
N VAL A 126 3.76 -26.90 12.87
CA VAL A 126 3.76 -27.78 14.05
C VAL A 126 3.86 -26.97 15.35
N LEU A 127 4.73 -25.96 15.40
CA LEU A 127 4.87 -25.09 16.58
C LEU A 127 3.59 -24.29 16.83
N LEU A 128 2.96 -23.76 15.78
CA LEU A 128 1.72 -23.02 15.87
C LEU A 128 0.59 -23.90 16.43
N VAL A 129 0.45 -25.12 15.90
CA VAL A 129 -0.54 -26.09 16.39
C VAL A 129 -0.25 -26.51 17.82
N ALA A 130 1.02 -26.73 18.18
CA ALA A 130 1.41 -27.04 19.55
C ALA A 130 1.10 -25.89 20.52
N TRP A 131 1.24 -24.64 20.07
CA TRP A 131 0.96 -23.46 20.89
C TRP A 131 -0.54 -23.20 21.04
N LEU A 132 -1.33 -23.31 19.96
CA LEU A 132 -2.79 -23.17 19.98
C LEU A 132 -3.50 -24.32 20.71
N GLY A 133 -2.85 -25.49 20.77
CA GLY A 133 -3.47 -26.74 21.18
C GLY A 133 -4.16 -27.40 20.00
N LEU A 134 -3.98 -28.72 19.88
CA LEU A 134 -4.57 -29.53 18.82
C LEU A 134 -6.10 -29.40 18.78
N ASP A 135 -6.75 -29.33 19.94
CA ASP A 135 -8.21 -29.28 20.04
C ASP A 135 -8.81 -27.97 19.50
N ALA A 136 -8.13 -26.83 19.67
CA ALA A 136 -8.56 -25.55 19.12
C ALA A 136 -8.45 -25.52 17.59
N VAL A 137 -7.40 -26.13 17.05
CA VAL A 137 -7.16 -26.22 15.60
C VAL A 137 -8.22 -27.11 14.94
N TRP A 138 -8.49 -28.29 15.51
CA TRP A 138 -9.53 -29.18 14.99
C TRP A 138 -10.92 -28.57 15.10
N GLY A 139 -11.25 -27.91 16.20
CA GLY A 139 -12.54 -27.20 16.35
C GLY A 139 -12.75 -26.10 15.30
N LEU A 140 -11.69 -25.39 14.91
CA LEU A 140 -11.75 -24.38 13.84
C LEU A 140 -11.94 -25.01 12.46
N VAL A 141 -11.22 -26.09 12.16
CA VAL A 141 -11.32 -26.83 10.90
C VAL A 141 -12.72 -27.44 10.75
N ASP A 142 -13.25 -28.05 11.81
CA ASP A 142 -14.59 -28.61 11.82
C ASP A 142 -15.65 -27.52 11.59
N GLY A 143 -15.50 -26.36 12.23
CA GLY A 143 -16.39 -25.21 12.00
C GLY A 143 -16.35 -24.66 10.56
N TRP A 144 -15.18 -24.70 9.92
CA TRP A 144 -15.01 -24.27 8.53
C TRP A 144 -15.55 -25.30 7.53
N ALA A 145 -15.27 -26.59 7.76
CA ALA A 145 -15.79 -27.70 6.94
C ALA A 145 -17.32 -27.74 6.97
N LEU A 146 -17.93 -27.52 8.14
CA LEU A 146 -19.39 -27.39 8.29
C LEU A 146 -19.98 -26.17 7.59
N SER A 147 -19.18 -25.13 7.33
CA SER A 147 -19.61 -23.97 6.54
C SER A 147 -19.44 -24.15 5.04
N GLY A 148 -18.49 -24.99 4.60
CA GLY A 148 -18.25 -25.34 3.20
C GLY A 148 -19.28 -26.31 2.60
N ASP A 149 -19.91 -27.16 3.43
CA ASP A 149 -20.96 -28.09 2.98
C ASP A 149 -22.33 -27.42 2.75
N ARG A 150 -22.49 -26.14 3.15
CA ARG A 150 -23.62 -25.31 2.69
C ARG A 150 -23.26 -24.72 1.32
N ASN A 151 -23.41 -25.56 0.30
CA ASN A 151 -23.42 -25.17 -1.11
C ASN A 151 -24.26 -23.91 -1.32
N PHE A 152 -23.67 -22.94 -2.04
CA PHE A 152 -24.39 -21.91 -2.76
C PHE A 152 -25.01 -22.51 -4.03
#